data_AF-A0AA46TXM6-F1
#
_entry.id   AF-A0AA46TXM6-F1
#
_cell.length_a   1.000
_cell.length_b   1.000
_cell.length_c   1.000
_cell.angle_alpha   90.00
_cell.angle_beta   90.00
_cell.angle_gamma   90.00
#
_symmetry.space_group_name_H-M   'P 1'
#
loop_
_entity.id
_entity.type
_entity.pdbx_description
1 polymer ?
#
loop_
_entity_poly.entity_id
_entity_poly.type
_entity_poly.pdbx_seq_one_letter_code
_entity_poly.pdbx_strand_id
1 'polypeptide(L)'
;MSTLLLLATATIPNALAFSVAQSGYNQDGISVDVKQINELADNNLFADESTPSQALAQTIATMVSKDPSGDNGNFTEVLSAKDVLQYFYPNASEKELEGTGITPVQGVEWLNFKGYTATIIDRPLTTSEIKKHLDNSEPIVTVLENQNAENWLNQHYAGVLYAHDDVETGIAEGRLHASFIKSINYGEASINDGEEANAFKFADMANSPDPIQAESAFKWVSTITEIKRDPSWTN
;
A
#
# COMPACT_ATOMS: atom_id res chain seq x y z
N MET A 1 -47.98 -2.40 33.52
CA MET A 1 -47.42 -3.13 32.38
C MET A 1 -46.07 -2.51 32.07
N SER A 2 -44.99 -3.28 32.14
CA SER A 2 -43.62 -2.78 31.91
C SER A 2 -43.30 -2.91 30.43
N THR A 3 -42.97 -1.80 29.77
CA THR A 3 -42.50 -1.79 28.38
C THR A 3 -41.02 -2.15 28.37
N LEU A 4 -40.68 -3.36 27.90
CA LEU A 4 -39.29 -3.70 27.60
C LEU A 4 -38.86 -2.89 26.35
N LEU A 5 -37.92 -1.96 26.53
CA LEU A 5 -37.16 -1.40 25.42
C LEU A 5 -36.16 -2.47 24.95
N LEU A 6 -36.36 -3.00 23.76
CA LEU A 6 -35.38 -3.84 23.08
C LEU A 6 -34.32 -2.90 22.49
N LEU A 7 -33.15 -2.77 23.12
CA LEU A 7 -31.99 -2.16 22.48
C LEU A 7 -31.46 -3.14 21.44
N ALA A 8 -31.84 -2.94 20.18
CA ALA A 8 -31.15 -3.57 19.07
C ALA A 8 -29.76 -2.90 18.97
N THR A 9 -28.72 -3.60 19.41
CA THR A 9 -27.35 -3.26 18.99
C THR A 9 -27.29 -3.48 17.50
N ALA A 10 -27.38 -2.40 16.71
CA ALA A 10 -27.04 -2.47 15.31
C ALA A 10 -25.56 -2.83 15.22
N THR A 11 -25.25 -4.11 14.96
CA THR A 11 -23.94 -4.48 14.44
C THR A 11 -23.88 -3.84 13.07
N ILE A 12 -23.22 -2.69 12.95
CA ILE A 12 -22.81 -2.18 11.64
C ILE A 12 -21.93 -3.29 11.07
N PRO A 13 -22.31 -3.95 9.97
CA PRO A 13 -21.40 -4.89 9.35
C PRO A 13 -20.15 -4.10 8.99
N ASN A 14 -18.99 -4.49 9.53
CA ASN A 14 -17.71 -3.98 9.10
C ASN A 14 -17.58 -4.33 7.61
N ALA A 15 -18.07 -3.46 6.74
CA ALA A 15 -17.75 -3.53 5.32
C ALA A 15 -16.22 -3.38 5.25
N LEU A 16 -15.55 -4.37 4.67
CA LEU A 16 -14.11 -4.29 4.48
C LEU A 16 -13.82 -3.02 3.66
N ALA A 17 -12.78 -2.31 4.09
CA ALA A 17 -12.34 -1.07 3.46
C ALA A 17 -11.84 -1.31 2.03
N PHE A 18 -11.55 -2.55 1.64
CA PHE A 18 -11.07 -2.92 0.31
C PHE A 18 -11.70 -4.24 -0.10
N SER A 19 -11.67 -4.55 -1.40
CA SER A 19 -12.17 -5.81 -1.93
C SER A 19 -11.11 -6.57 -2.71
N VAL A 20 -11.11 -7.90 -2.58
CA VAL A 20 -10.18 -8.78 -3.31
C VAL A 20 -10.90 -9.45 -4.45
N ALA A 21 -10.31 -9.40 -5.64
CA ALA A 21 -10.67 -10.28 -6.75
C ALA A 21 -9.64 -11.39 -6.90
N GLN A 22 -10.12 -12.54 -7.38
CA GLN A 22 -9.29 -13.64 -7.84
C GLN A 22 -9.57 -13.88 -9.32
N SER A 23 -8.50 -13.99 -10.10
CA SER A 23 -8.56 -14.38 -11.52
C SER A 23 -7.59 -15.53 -11.77
N GLY A 24 -8.06 -16.56 -12.46
CA GLY A 24 -7.26 -17.74 -12.79
C GLY A 24 -7.10 -17.92 -14.30
N TYR A 25 -5.91 -18.34 -14.72
CA TYR A 25 -5.62 -18.77 -16.08
C TYR A 25 -5.04 -20.19 -16.06
N ASN A 26 -5.48 -21.05 -16.98
CA ASN A 26 -4.92 -22.39 -17.11
C ASN A 26 -4.62 -22.68 -18.58
N GLN A 27 -3.37 -23.05 -18.85
CA GLN A 27 -2.93 -23.46 -20.18
C GLN A 27 -1.81 -24.49 -20.08
N ASP A 28 -1.89 -25.55 -20.89
CA ASP A 28 -0.83 -26.55 -21.07
C ASP A 28 -0.30 -27.17 -19.76
N GLY A 29 -1.17 -27.34 -18.75
CA GLY A 29 -0.81 -27.92 -17.45
C GLY A 29 -0.20 -26.92 -16.46
N ILE A 30 -0.14 -25.63 -16.83
CA ILE A 30 0.24 -24.52 -15.96
C ILE A 30 -1.03 -23.79 -15.52
N SER A 31 -1.22 -23.63 -14.21
CA SER A 31 -2.27 -22.81 -13.63
C SER A 31 -1.65 -21.57 -13.00
N VAL A 32 -2.22 -20.40 -13.25
CA VAL A 32 -1.84 -19.14 -12.61
C VAL A 32 -3.07 -18.59 -11.93
N ASP A 33 -3.02 -18.44 -10.62
CA ASP A 33 -4.05 -17.80 -9.82
C ASP A 33 -3.53 -16.47 -9.29
N VAL A 34 -4.12 -15.36 -9.72
CA VAL A 34 -3.79 -14.02 -9.24
C VAL A 34 -4.87 -13.54 -8.29
N LYS A 35 -4.47 -13.04 -7.13
CA LYS A 35 -5.34 -12.35 -6.19
C LYS A 35 -4.86 -10.92 -6.00
N GLN A 36 -5.79 -9.97 -6.07
CA GLN A 36 -5.46 -8.56 -5.99
C GLN A 36 -6.53 -7.76 -5.25
N ILE A 37 -6.12 -6.68 -4.58
CA ILE A 37 -7.02 -5.65 -4.06
C ILE A 37 -7.47 -4.79 -5.23
N ASN A 38 -8.77 -4.82 -5.53
CA ASN A 38 -9.35 -4.21 -6.72
C ASN A 38 -9.07 -2.72 -6.83
N GLU A 39 -9.20 -2.00 -5.71
CA GLU A 39 -9.11 -0.54 -5.69
C GLU A 39 -7.68 -0.04 -5.83
N LEU A 40 -6.69 -0.92 -5.62
CA LEU A 40 -5.26 -0.64 -5.74
C LEU A 40 -4.67 -1.25 -7.03
N ALA A 41 -5.44 -2.06 -7.75
CA ALA A 41 -5.02 -2.69 -9.01
C ALA A 41 -5.06 -1.74 -10.23
N ASP A 42 -5.55 -0.50 -10.09
CA ASP A 42 -5.56 0.51 -11.15
C ASP A 42 -4.13 0.79 -11.67
N ASN A 43 -3.94 0.79 -12.99
CA ASN A 43 -2.66 1.11 -13.62
C ASN A 43 -2.22 2.56 -13.36
N ASN A 44 -3.19 3.46 -13.13
CA ASN A 44 -2.95 4.86 -12.80
C ASN A 44 -3.22 5.13 -11.30
N LEU A 45 -2.88 4.17 -10.42
CA LEU A 45 -3.08 4.29 -8.97
C LEU A 45 -2.52 5.61 -8.43
N PHE A 46 -1.33 6.00 -8.90
CA PHE A 46 -0.68 7.28 -8.62
C PHE A 46 -0.91 8.22 -9.80
N ALA A 47 -1.94 9.06 -9.71
CA ALA A 47 -2.32 9.98 -10.79
C ALA A 47 -1.44 11.24 -10.86
N ASP A 48 -0.79 11.61 -9.75
CA ASP A 48 0.07 12.79 -9.65
C ASP A 48 1.51 12.36 -9.35
N GLU A 49 2.48 13.08 -9.92
CA GLU A 49 3.89 12.96 -9.52
C GLU A 49 4.09 13.57 -8.13
N SER A 50 4.85 12.89 -7.28
CA SER A 50 5.28 13.42 -5.98
C SER A 50 6.79 13.58 -5.96
N THR A 51 7.31 14.49 -5.15
CA THR A 51 8.75 14.51 -4.90
C THR A 51 9.17 13.21 -4.18
N PRO A 52 10.42 12.76 -4.34
CA PRO A 52 10.94 11.57 -3.66
C PRO A 52 10.68 11.56 -2.15
N SER A 53 10.92 12.68 -1.47
CA SER A 53 10.70 12.83 -0.03
C SER A 53 9.25 12.64 0.40
N GLN A 54 8.29 12.82 -0.51
CA GLN A 54 6.86 12.72 -0.26
C GLN A 54 6.28 11.34 -0.58
N ALA A 55 7.08 10.41 -1.11
CA ALA A 55 6.58 9.13 -1.62
C ALA A 55 5.77 8.33 -0.59
N LEU A 56 6.22 8.27 0.67
CA LEU A 56 5.47 7.58 1.74
C LEU A 56 4.13 8.28 2.05
N ALA A 57 4.14 9.62 2.18
CA ALA A 57 2.94 10.39 2.42
C ALA A 57 1.92 10.21 1.28
N GLN A 58 2.38 10.32 0.03
CA GLN A 58 1.51 10.13 -1.13
C GLN A 58 0.98 8.70 -1.21
N THR A 59 1.82 7.71 -0.91
CA THR A 59 1.42 6.29 -0.91
C THR A 59 0.26 6.03 0.06
N ILE A 60 0.38 6.52 1.29
CA ILE A 60 -0.64 6.39 2.32
C ILE A 60 -1.91 7.17 1.95
N ALA A 61 -1.78 8.42 1.47
CA ALA A 61 -2.90 9.24 1.05
C ALA A 61 -3.69 8.63 -0.12
N THR A 62 -2.98 8.14 -1.14
CA THR A 62 -3.56 7.44 -2.29
C THR A 62 -4.32 6.21 -1.84
N MET A 63 -3.71 5.35 -1.01
CA MET A 63 -4.37 4.15 -0.50
C MET A 63 -5.66 4.50 0.26
N VAL A 64 -5.63 5.47 1.16
CA VAL A 64 -6.84 5.92 1.90
C VAL A 64 -7.90 6.48 0.96
N SER A 65 -7.51 7.21 -0.10
CA SER A 65 -8.44 7.74 -1.12
C SER A 65 -9.11 6.65 -1.96
N LYS A 66 -8.59 5.41 -1.92
CA LYS A 66 -9.10 4.25 -2.66
C LYS A 66 -9.91 3.28 -1.81
N ASP A 67 -10.02 3.50 -0.50
CA ASP A 67 -11.01 2.82 0.32
C ASP A 67 -12.41 3.04 -0.30
N PRO A 68 -13.29 2.06 -0.47
CA PRO A 68 -14.69 2.26 -0.84
C PRO A 68 -15.63 2.63 0.32
N SER A 69 -15.24 2.42 1.58
CA SER A 69 -16.08 2.47 2.79
C SER A 69 -16.17 3.84 3.48
N GLY A 70 -15.59 4.88 2.90
CA GLY A 70 -15.78 6.28 3.34
C GLY A 70 -17.26 6.67 3.31
N ASP A 71 -17.60 7.78 3.99
CA ASP A 71 -18.98 8.20 4.25
C ASP A 71 -19.92 7.96 3.04
N ASN A 72 -20.71 6.88 3.10
CA ASN A 72 -21.73 6.44 2.12
C ASN A 72 -21.27 5.80 0.80
N GLY A 73 -20.09 5.18 0.70
CA GLY A 73 -19.77 4.36 -0.48
C GLY A 73 -19.47 5.16 -1.76
N ASN A 74 -19.23 6.47 -1.62
CA ASN A 74 -18.82 7.39 -2.67
C ASN A 74 -17.70 8.28 -2.11
N PHE A 75 -16.45 8.10 -2.53
CA PHE A 75 -15.41 9.06 -2.17
C PHE A 75 -15.55 10.35 -2.98
N THR A 76 -15.57 11.47 -2.24
CA THR A 76 -15.35 12.84 -2.75
C THR A 76 -14.02 13.44 -2.27
N GLU A 77 -13.27 12.77 -1.39
CA GLU A 77 -11.99 13.29 -0.86
C GLU A 77 -10.81 12.63 -1.59
N VAL A 78 -10.20 13.37 -2.52
CA VAL A 78 -8.92 13.02 -3.12
C VAL A 78 -7.84 13.57 -2.21
N LEU A 79 -7.11 12.68 -1.52
CA LEU A 79 -6.00 13.05 -0.63
C LEU A 79 -4.67 13.01 -1.38
N SER A 80 -3.77 13.85 -0.92
CA SER A 80 -2.42 14.01 -1.44
C SER A 80 -1.39 13.95 -0.31
N ALA A 81 -0.11 13.87 -0.67
CA ALA A 81 0.98 14.02 0.29
C ALA A 81 0.85 15.32 1.11
N LYS A 82 0.33 16.39 0.52
CA LYS A 82 0.12 17.68 1.19
C LYS A 82 -0.84 17.55 2.37
N ASP A 83 -1.91 16.78 2.26
CA ASP A 83 -2.88 16.58 3.34
C ASP A 83 -2.27 15.84 4.54
N VAL A 84 -1.37 14.89 4.25
CA VAL A 84 -0.62 14.16 5.29
C VAL A 84 0.42 15.08 5.92
N LEU A 85 1.17 15.82 5.12
CA LEU A 85 2.24 16.68 5.60
C LEU A 85 1.70 17.87 6.40
N GLN A 86 0.59 18.48 5.99
CA GLN A 86 -0.03 19.59 6.72
C GLN A 86 -0.54 19.20 8.10
N TYR A 87 -0.89 17.93 8.33
CA TYR A 87 -1.20 17.44 9.67
C TYR A 87 -0.01 17.56 10.63
N PHE A 88 1.20 17.23 10.18
CA PHE A 88 2.43 17.30 11.00
C PHE A 88 3.10 18.67 10.98
N TYR A 89 2.96 19.40 9.87
CA TYR A 89 3.62 20.68 9.62
C TYR A 89 2.59 21.77 9.26
N PRO A 90 1.64 22.10 10.14
CA PRO A 90 0.47 22.92 9.82
C PRO A 90 0.80 24.37 9.43
N ASN A 91 1.99 24.85 9.80
CA ASN A 91 2.43 26.22 9.51
C ASN A 91 3.48 26.28 8.38
N ALA A 92 3.84 25.15 7.78
CA ALA A 92 4.81 25.11 6.69
C ALA A 92 4.19 25.66 5.40
N SER A 93 4.95 26.50 4.70
CA SER A 93 4.62 26.92 3.35
C SER A 93 4.74 25.76 2.36
N GLU A 94 4.10 25.88 1.20
CA GLU A 94 4.16 24.87 0.14
C GLU A 94 5.60 24.52 -0.25
N LYS A 95 6.47 25.52 -0.37
CA LYS A 95 7.89 25.34 -0.65
C LYS A 95 8.64 24.59 0.45
N GLU A 96 8.26 24.77 1.72
CA GLU A 96 8.85 24.01 2.82
C GLU A 96 8.38 22.54 2.79
N LEU A 97 7.16 22.29 2.31
CA LEU A 97 6.62 20.93 2.19
C LEU A 97 7.25 20.12 1.04
N GLU A 98 7.72 20.76 -0.05
CA GLU A 98 8.32 20.08 -1.21
C GLU A 98 9.50 19.16 -0.84
N GLY A 99 10.32 19.56 0.14
CA GLY A 99 11.46 18.79 0.64
C GLY A 99 11.21 18.05 1.95
N THR A 100 9.94 17.98 2.39
CA THR A 100 9.56 17.36 3.64
C THR A 100 8.94 15.98 3.39
N GLY A 101 9.31 15.02 4.24
CA GLY A 101 8.73 13.68 4.25
C GLY A 101 8.15 13.33 5.61
N ILE A 102 7.67 12.10 5.73
CA ILE A 102 7.22 11.52 6.99
C ILE A 102 7.98 10.22 7.27
N THR A 103 8.08 9.86 8.55
CA THR A 103 8.53 8.54 8.99
C THR A 103 7.38 7.52 8.97
N PRO A 104 7.66 6.20 9.02
CA PRO A 104 6.60 5.19 9.14
C PRO A 104 5.71 5.39 10.39
N VAL A 105 6.30 5.84 11.51
CA VAL A 105 5.57 6.17 12.75
C VAL A 105 4.56 7.28 12.51
N GLN A 106 4.96 8.36 11.84
CA GLN A 106 4.07 9.44 11.45
C GLN A 106 3.00 8.96 10.46
N GLY A 107 3.34 8.06 9.53
CA GLY A 107 2.38 7.44 8.64
C GLY A 107 1.26 6.71 9.38
N VAL A 108 1.61 5.89 10.38
CA VAL A 108 0.64 5.20 11.25
C VAL A 108 -0.16 6.17 12.10
N GLU A 109 0.47 7.22 12.65
CA GLU A 109 -0.24 8.25 13.41
C GLU A 109 -1.33 8.93 12.56
N TRP A 110 -1.01 9.27 11.31
CA TRP A 110 -1.98 9.89 10.41
C TRP A 110 -3.10 8.91 9.98
N LEU A 111 -2.78 7.63 9.76
CA LEU A 111 -3.78 6.60 9.52
C LEU A 111 -4.76 6.47 10.70
N ASN A 112 -4.26 6.45 11.92
CA ASN A 112 -5.08 6.45 13.14
C ASN A 112 -5.96 7.70 13.23
N PHE A 113 -5.40 8.88 12.91
CA PHE A 113 -6.18 10.13 12.83
C PHE A 113 -7.32 10.04 11.81
N LYS A 114 -7.09 9.41 10.66
CA LYS A 114 -8.10 9.16 9.60
C LYS A 114 -9.03 7.96 9.89
N GLY A 115 -8.94 7.34 11.06
CA GLY A 115 -9.83 6.26 11.49
C GLY A 115 -9.45 4.88 10.96
N TYR A 116 -8.16 4.63 10.76
CA TYR A 116 -7.62 3.31 10.46
C TYR A 116 -6.73 2.82 11.58
N THR A 117 -6.81 1.53 11.93
CA THR A 117 -5.73 0.86 12.64
C THR A 117 -4.55 0.65 11.69
N ALA A 118 -3.32 0.65 12.20
CA ALA A 118 -2.14 0.21 11.44
C ALA A 118 -1.00 -0.19 12.38
N THR A 119 -0.15 -1.11 11.93
CA THR A 119 1.00 -1.62 12.68
C THR A 119 2.26 -1.55 11.83
N ILE A 120 3.39 -1.19 12.45
CA ILE A 120 4.72 -1.22 11.80
C ILE A 120 5.42 -2.53 12.12
N ILE A 121 6.01 -3.13 11.10
CA ILE A 121 6.92 -4.26 11.21
C ILE A 121 8.26 -3.83 10.60
N ASP A 122 9.33 -3.85 11.39
CA ASP A 122 10.68 -3.41 10.99
C ASP A 122 11.44 -4.44 10.14
N ARG A 123 10.75 -4.99 9.13
CA ARG A 123 11.30 -5.88 8.11
C ARG A 123 10.34 -6.03 6.93
N PRO A 124 10.81 -6.58 5.80
CA PRO A 124 9.95 -7.21 4.81
C PRO A 124 9.05 -8.28 5.41
N LEU A 125 7.86 -8.43 4.84
CA LEU A 125 7.03 -9.59 5.08
C LEU A 125 7.54 -10.79 4.29
N THR A 126 7.25 -11.98 4.79
CA THR A 126 7.38 -13.23 4.01
C THR A 126 6.20 -13.39 3.06
N THR A 127 6.38 -14.15 1.98
CA THR A 127 5.29 -14.57 1.07
C THR A 127 4.04 -15.03 1.81
N SER A 128 4.18 -15.87 2.84
CA SER A 128 3.03 -16.35 3.62
C SER A 128 2.29 -15.23 4.37
N GLU A 129 3.01 -14.23 4.87
CA GLU A 129 2.41 -13.06 5.52
C GLU A 129 1.74 -12.13 4.51
N ILE A 130 2.36 -11.89 3.36
CA ILE A 130 1.79 -11.08 2.28
C ILE A 130 0.45 -11.67 1.84
N LYS A 131 0.43 -12.97 1.51
CA LYS A 131 -0.80 -13.69 1.13
C LYS A 131 -1.88 -13.56 2.19
N LYS A 132 -1.51 -13.72 3.47
CA LYS A 132 -2.47 -13.63 4.57
C LYS A 132 -3.13 -12.26 4.64
N HIS A 133 -2.39 -11.17 4.47
CA HIS A 133 -2.98 -9.82 4.49
C HIS A 133 -3.80 -9.56 3.23
N LEU A 134 -3.24 -9.80 2.04
CA LEU A 134 -3.91 -9.52 0.79
C LEU A 134 -5.19 -10.36 0.62
N ASP A 135 -5.20 -11.64 1.00
CA ASP A 135 -6.40 -12.48 0.94
C ASP A 135 -7.53 -12.00 1.87
N ASN A 136 -7.19 -11.25 2.92
CA ASN A 136 -8.15 -10.63 3.84
C ASN A 136 -8.54 -9.20 3.44
N SER A 137 -8.19 -8.75 2.23
CA SER A 137 -8.40 -7.37 1.77
C SER A 137 -7.71 -6.33 2.65
N GLU A 138 -6.55 -6.68 3.20
CA GLU A 138 -5.74 -5.77 4.02
C GLU A 138 -4.58 -5.25 3.17
N PRO A 139 -4.56 -3.96 2.80
CA PRO A 139 -3.46 -3.41 2.04
C PRO A 139 -2.18 -3.37 2.87
N ILE A 140 -1.06 -3.47 2.17
CA ILE A 140 0.27 -3.41 2.77
C ILE A 140 1.03 -2.24 2.12
N VAL A 141 1.57 -1.35 2.94
CA VAL A 141 2.49 -0.31 2.48
C VAL A 141 3.92 -0.77 2.77
N THR A 142 4.73 -0.83 1.73
CA THR A 142 6.16 -1.15 1.81
C THR A 142 6.97 0.13 1.96
N VAL A 143 7.92 0.13 2.90
CA VAL A 143 8.90 1.21 3.05
C VAL A 143 10.19 0.75 2.38
N LEU A 144 10.64 1.53 1.41
CA LEU A 144 11.70 1.15 0.50
C LEU A 144 12.89 2.10 0.65
N GLU A 145 14.10 1.55 0.56
CA GLU A 145 15.33 2.32 0.48
C GLU A 145 15.98 2.17 -0.88
N ASN A 146 16.17 3.29 -1.57
CA ASN A 146 16.97 3.32 -2.78
C ASN A 146 18.46 3.13 -2.41
N GLN A 147 19.03 2.01 -2.86
CA GLN A 147 20.42 1.63 -2.60
C GLN A 147 21.44 2.48 -3.37
N ASN A 148 20.99 3.24 -4.36
CA ASN A 148 21.80 4.10 -5.23
C ASN A 148 21.56 5.58 -4.96
N ALA A 149 20.85 5.95 -3.89
CA ALA A 149 20.59 7.35 -3.57
C ALA A 149 21.87 8.11 -3.21
N GLU A 150 22.09 9.25 -3.87
CA GLU A 150 23.22 10.15 -3.58
C GLU A 150 22.98 11.04 -2.35
N ASN A 151 21.72 11.18 -1.95
CA ASN A 151 21.32 12.01 -0.81
C ASN A 151 20.08 11.43 -0.12
N TRP A 152 19.82 11.91 1.10
CA TRP A 152 18.74 11.41 1.96
C TRP A 152 17.33 11.68 1.41
N LEU A 153 17.13 12.73 0.61
CA LEU A 153 15.81 13.05 0.03
C LEU A 153 15.36 11.98 -0.97
N ASN A 154 16.32 11.39 -1.69
CA ASN A 154 16.08 10.33 -2.66
C ASN A 154 16.27 8.93 -2.07
N GLN A 155 16.55 8.82 -0.77
CA GLN A 155 16.85 7.55 -0.13
C GLN A 155 15.58 6.77 0.21
N HIS A 156 14.51 7.46 0.63
CA HIS A 156 13.32 6.82 1.17
C HIS A 156 12.15 6.91 0.19
N TYR A 157 11.58 5.76 -0.11
CA TYR A 157 10.42 5.58 -0.97
C TYR A 157 9.38 4.70 -0.29
N ALA A 158 8.24 4.54 -0.94
CA ALA A 158 7.22 3.61 -0.51
C ALA A 158 6.48 3.02 -1.71
N GLY A 159 5.85 1.87 -1.48
CA GLY A 159 4.92 1.29 -2.43
C GLY A 159 3.73 0.65 -1.74
N VAL A 160 2.76 0.24 -2.54
CA VAL A 160 1.61 -0.56 -2.10
C VAL A 160 1.76 -1.95 -2.68
N LEU A 161 1.85 -2.95 -1.81
CA LEU A 161 1.63 -4.34 -2.16
C LEU A 161 0.13 -4.54 -2.36
N TYR A 162 -0.28 -4.86 -3.58
CA TYR A 162 -1.69 -4.91 -3.94
C TYR A 162 -2.12 -6.27 -4.52
N ALA A 163 -1.18 -7.09 -4.98
CA ALA A 163 -1.49 -8.37 -5.58
C ALA A 163 -0.43 -9.42 -5.28
N HIS A 164 -0.83 -10.68 -5.39
CA HIS A 164 0.06 -11.83 -5.40
C HIS A 164 -0.46 -12.91 -6.34
N ASP A 165 0.44 -13.76 -6.83
CA ASP A 165 0.09 -14.90 -7.69
C ASP A 165 0.54 -16.25 -7.10
N ASP A 166 -0.13 -17.30 -7.52
CA ASP A 166 0.31 -18.67 -7.33
C ASP A 166 0.35 -19.34 -8.71
N VAL A 167 1.54 -19.78 -9.13
CA VAL A 167 1.75 -20.50 -10.37
C VAL A 167 1.99 -21.97 -10.06
N GLU A 168 1.09 -22.85 -10.48
CA GLU A 168 1.25 -24.30 -10.39
C GLU A 168 1.66 -24.88 -11.75
N THR A 169 2.79 -25.58 -11.82
CA THR A 169 3.34 -26.15 -13.07
C THR A 169 3.14 -27.67 -13.21
N GLY A 170 2.28 -28.28 -12.37
CA GLY A 170 1.99 -29.72 -12.41
C GLY A 170 3.09 -30.62 -11.82
N ILE A 171 4.19 -30.06 -11.31
CA ILE A 171 5.23 -30.75 -10.53
C ILE A 171 5.28 -30.18 -9.10
N ALA A 172 5.50 -31.04 -8.10
CA ALA A 172 5.39 -30.68 -6.68
C ALA A 172 6.39 -29.59 -6.21
N GLU A 173 7.50 -29.40 -6.93
CA GLU A 173 8.51 -28.37 -6.69
C GLU A 173 8.24 -27.06 -7.46
N GLY A 174 7.15 -27.00 -8.22
CA GLY A 174 6.90 -25.96 -9.21
C GLY A 174 5.78 -24.98 -8.85
N ARG A 175 5.58 -24.73 -7.55
CA ARG A 175 4.78 -23.60 -7.07
C ARG A 175 5.67 -22.36 -7.03
N LEU A 176 5.53 -21.49 -8.04
CA LEU A 176 6.16 -20.18 -8.03
C LEU A 176 5.14 -19.17 -7.50
N HIS A 177 5.64 -18.20 -6.74
CA HIS A 177 4.82 -17.14 -6.18
C HIS A 177 5.55 -15.83 -6.37
N ALA A 178 4.81 -14.82 -6.84
CA ALA A 178 5.24 -13.45 -6.91
C ALA A 178 4.23 -12.53 -6.22
N SER A 179 4.75 -11.47 -5.61
CA SER A 179 3.97 -10.37 -5.05
C SER A 179 4.28 -9.08 -5.82
N PHE A 180 3.27 -8.23 -6.03
CA PHE A 180 3.37 -7.05 -6.89
C PHE A 180 3.26 -5.76 -6.08
N ILE A 181 4.26 -4.91 -6.23
CA ILE A 181 4.38 -3.60 -5.57
C ILE A 181 4.19 -2.52 -6.62
N LYS A 182 3.27 -1.58 -6.37
CA LYS A 182 3.19 -0.31 -7.10
C LYS A 182 3.82 0.80 -6.30
N SER A 183 4.66 1.60 -6.95
CA SER A 183 5.32 2.77 -6.38
C SER A 183 5.08 3.99 -7.26
N ILE A 184 4.89 5.13 -6.61
CA ILE A 184 4.85 6.42 -7.30
C ILE A 184 6.18 6.65 -8.03
N ASN A 185 6.12 7.24 -9.24
CA ASN A 185 7.25 7.53 -10.13
C ASN A 185 8.01 6.31 -10.71
N TYR A 186 7.86 5.12 -10.14
CA TYR A 186 8.60 3.92 -10.56
C TYR A 186 7.71 2.78 -11.08
N GLY A 187 6.39 2.95 -11.08
CA GLY A 187 5.48 1.94 -11.63
C GLY A 187 5.45 0.68 -10.77
N GLU A 188 5.61 -0.49 -11.39
CA GLU A 188 5.41 -1.78 -10.75
C GLU A 188 6.70 -2.62 -10.67
N ALA A 189 6.83 -3.36 -9.57
CA ALA A 189 7.84 -4.38 -9.36
C ALA A 189 7.18 -5.70 -8.90
N SER A 190 7.75 -6.82 -9.34
CA SER A 190 7.43 -8.15 -8.83
C SER A 190 8.53 -8.63 -7.89
N ILE A 191 8.17 -9.26 -6.78
CA ILE A 191 9.10 -9.94 -5.89
C ILE A 191 8.72 -11.41 -5.78
N ASN A 192 9.68 -12.31 -6.02
CA ASN A 192 9.45 -13.74 -5.91
C ASN A 192 9.57 -14.25 -4.46
N ASP A 193 8.99 -15.41 -4.20
CA ASP A 193 9.10 -16.10 -2.91
C ASP A 193 10.56 -16.30 -2.49
N GLY A 194 10.86 -15.89 -1.25
CA GLY A 194 12.19 -15.94 -0.67
C GLY A 194 13.11 -14.78 -1.08
N GLU A 195 12.65 -13.87 -1.92
CA GLU A 195 13.42 -12.69 -2.36
C GLU A 195 12.98 -11.38 -1.69
N GLU A 196 12.02 -11.41 -0.75
CA GLU A 196 11.44 -10.19 -0.13
C GLU A 196 12.44 -9.34 0.63
N ALA A 197 13.52 -9.95 1.12
CA ALA A 197 14.61 -9.25 1.79
C ALA A 197 15.75 -8.78 0.86
N ASN A 198 15.71 -9.20 -0.40
CA ASN A 198 16.72 -8.83 -1.40
C ASN A 198 16.38 -7.47 -2.02
N ALA A 199 17.38 -6.86 -2.66
CA ALA A 199 17.15 -5.68 -3.47
C ALA A 199 16.48 -6.07 -4.80
N PHE A 200 15.51 -5.29 -5.23
CA PHE A 200 14.76 -5.50 -6.47
C PHE A 200 14.71 -4.22 -7.30
N LYS A 201 14.22 -4.32 -8.54
CA LYS A 201 14.07 -3.19 -9.46
C LYS A 201 12.62 -3.06 -9.89
N PHE A 202 12.20 -1.84 -10.16
CA PHE A 202 10.92 -1.59 -10.83
C PHE A 202 11.07 -1.68 -12.35
N ALA A 203 10.04 -2.15 -13.02
CA ALA A 203 10.04 -2.39 -14.46
C ALA A 203 9.85 -1.10 -15.28
N ASP A 204 9.09 -0.12 -14.76
CA ASP A 204 8.75 1.12 -15.48
C ASP A 204 9.31 2.36 -14.78
N MET A 205 10.53 2.74 -15.15
CA MET A 205 11.20 3.93 -14.62
C MET A 205 11.03 5.15 -15.52
N ALA A 206 10.13 5.11 -16.51
CA ALA A 206 9.96 6.21 -17.47
C ALA A 206 9.48 7.52 -16.81
N ASN A 207 8.86 7.42 -15.63
CA ASN A 207 8.40 8.54 -14.82
C ASN A 207 9.32 8.84 -13.63
N SER A 208 10.56 8.30 -13.62
CA SER A 208 11.51 8.66 -12.59
C SER A 208 11.90 10.13 -12.76
N PRO A 209 11.77 10.98 -11.72
CA PRO A 209 12.10 12.40 -11.82
C PRO A 209 13.60 12.65 -12.06
N ASP A 210 14.44 11.60 -11.96
CA ASP A 210 15.87 11.66 -12.22
C ASP A 210 16.32 10.48 -13.11
N PRO A 211 16.80 10.73 -14.35
CA PRO A 211 17.28 9.66 -15.25
C PRO A 211 18.50 8.90 -14.71
N ILE A 212 19.24 9.44 -13.72
CA ILE A 212 20.32 8.71 -13.04
C ILE A 212 19.76 7.61 -12.13
N GLN A 213 18.54 7.78 -11.65
CA GLN A 213 17.88 6.82 -10.76
C GLN A 213 17.13 5.71 -11.50
N ALA A 214 17.15 5.73 -12.84
CA ALA A 214 16.61 4.68 -13.70
C ALA A 214 17.46 3.38 -13.71
N GLU A 215 18.44 3.20 -12.83
CA GLU A 215 19.05 1.88 -12.58
C GLU A 215 18.95 1.44 -11.12
N SER A 216 18.25 2.24 -10.30
CA SER A 216 18.21 2.08 -8.85
C SER A 216 17.69 0.72 -8.43
N ALA A 217 18.39 0.10 -7.49
CA ALA A 217 17.89 -1.05 -6.77
C ALA A 217 17.25 -0.57 -5.46
N PHE A 218 16.08 -1.12 -5.14
CA PHE A 218 15.33 -0.78 -3.94
C PHE A 218 15.37 -1.96 -2.98
N LYS A 219 15.56 -1.67 -1.70
CA LYS A 219 15.47 -2.66 -0.63
C LYS A 219 14.24 -2.39 0.20
N TRP A 220 13.42 -3.40 0.43
CA TRP A 220 12.33 -3.31 1.39
C TRP A 220 12.90 -3.39 2.81
N VAL A 221 12.63 -2.38 3.64
CA VAL A 221 13.24 -2.25 4.98
C VAL A 221 12.24 -2.27 6.13
N SER A 222 10.99 -1.82 5.89
CA SER A 222 9.93 -1.82 6.89
C SER A 222 8.57 -1.93 6.20
N THR A 223 7.56 -2.31 6.96
CA THR A 223 6.20 -2.55 6.46
C THR A 223 5.19 -1.87 7.37
N ILE A 224 4.20 -1.21 6.78
CA ILE A 224 2.97 -0.82 7.47
C ILE A 224 1.87 -1.79 7.03
N THR A 225 1.28 -2.48 7.98
CA THR A 225 0.26 -3.52 7.77
C THR A 225 -0.89 -3.35 8.75
N GLU A 226 -1.84 -4.29 8.75
CA GLU A 226 -3.06 -4.27 9.58
C GLU A 226 -3.86 -2.97 9.39
N ILE A 227 -3.78 -2.42 8.17
CA ILE A 227 -4.46 -1.20 7.76
C ILE A 227 -5.94 -1.54 7.55
N LYS A 228 -6.77 -1.18 8.54
CA LYS A 228 -8.21 -1.49 8.55
C LYS A 228 -8.97 -0.33 9.13
N ARG A 229 -10.18 -0.07 8.62
CA ARG A 229 -11.07 0.90 9.25
C ARG A 229 -11.34 0.52 10.70
N ASP A 230 -11.14 1.45 11.61
CA ASP A 230 -11.50 1.29 13.01
C ASP A 230 -13.03 1.47 13.14
N PRO A 231 -13.79 0.41 13.47
CA PRO A 231 -15.24 0.48 13.55
C PRO A 231 -15.74 1.34 14.73
N SER A 232 -14.85 1.70 15.67
CA SER A 232 -15.16 2.56 16.81
C SER A 232 -14.89 4.04 16.56
N TRP A 233 -14.29 4.38 15.41
CA TRP A 233 -13.91 5.74 15.09
C TRP A 233 -15.14 6.60 14.77
N THR A 234 -15.21 7.77 15.42
CA THR A 234 -16.23 8.79 15.17
C THR A 234 -15.51 10.11 14.88
N ASN A 235 -15.77 10.69 13.71
CA ASN A 235 -15.32 12.02 13.31
C ASN A 235 -15.68 13.10 14.35
#